data_AF-A0A8T3Q156-F1
#
_entry.id   AF-A0A8T3Q156-F1
#
_cell.length_a   1.000
_cell.length_b   1.000
_cell.length_c   1.000
_cell.angle_alpha   90.00
_cell.angle_beta   90.00
_cell.angle_gamma   90.00
#
_symmetry.space_group_name_H-M   'P 1'
#
loop_
_entity.id
_entity.type
_entity.pdbx_description
1 polymer ?
#
loop_
_entity_poly.entity_id
_entity_poly.type
_entity_poly.pdbx_seq_one_letter_code
_entity_poly.pdbx_strand_id
1 'polypeptide(L)'
;AWGVSLNAQLAERDEALRAVAAADAAYVAQGEIGSGWVIQSGDEAMFMADGLAELAAGQLYEFWLIDADGNAVAAGTLADTDGVTVVPLERPLDDAVTFAVTVETERVEQSQNAPVMVAAIGA
;
A
#
# COMPACT_ATOMS: atom_id res chain seq x y z
N ALA A 1 -32.13 1.06 -5.46
CA ALA A 1 -30.79 1.33 -4.86
C ALA A 1 -29.63 0.59 -5.56
N TRP A 2 -29.87 -0.26 -6.58
CA TRP A 2 -28.80 -1.06 -7.23
C TRP A 2 -27.93 -0.30 -8.25
N GLY A 3 -28.48 0.66 -9.00
CA GLY A 3 -27.74 1.37 -10.05
C GLY A 3 -26.67 2.34 -9.54
N VAL A 4 -26.78 2.82 -8.30
CA VAL A 4 -25.80 3.74 -7.69
C VAL A 4 -24.55 2.98 -7.22
N SER A 5 -24.73 1.79 -6.66
CA SER A 5 -23.62 0.95 -6.16
C SER A 5 -22.75 0.39 -7.29
N LEU A 6 -23.35 -0.03 -8.41
CA LEU A 6 -22.59 -0.53 -9.57
C LEU A 6 -21.76 0.58 -10.22
N ASN A 7 -22.30 1.80 -10.31
CA ASN A 7 -21.57 2.93 -10.87
C ASN A 7 -20.40 3.38 -9.99
N ALA A 8 -20.54 3.30 -8.66
CA ALA A 8 -19.45 3.58 -7.73
C ALA A 8 -18.31 2.57 -7.88
N GLN A 9 -18.62 1.27 -7.88
CA GLN A 9 -17.63 0.20 -8.07
C GLN A 9 -16.91 0.29 -9.43
N LEU A 10 -17.64 0.66 -10.50
CA LEU A 10 -17.04 0.84 -11.82
C LEU A 10 -16.12 2.07 -11.88
N ALA A 11 -16.47 3.15 -11.18
CA ALA A 11 -15.64 4.35 -11.11
C ALA A 11 -14.33 4.07 -10.36
N GLU A 12 -14.40 3.38 -9.21
CA GLU A 12 -13.23 2.96 -8.44
C GLU A 12 -12.31 2.04 -9.26
N ARG A 13 -12.89 1.06 -9.96
CA ARG A 13 -12.14 0.17 -10.85
C ARG A 13 -11.47 0.93 -12.00
N ASP A 14 -12.18 1.86 -12.64
CA ASP A 14 -11.63 2.62 -13.77
C ASP A 14 -10.54 3.61 -13.30
N GLU A 15 -10.63 4.13 -12.08
CA GLU A 15 -9.56 4.90 -11.43
C GLU A 15 -8.32 4.05 -11.17
N ALA A 16 -8.49 2.86 -10.58
CA ALA A 16 -7.43 1.89 -10.38
C ALA A 16 -6.74 1.50 -11.71
N LEU A 17 -7.53 1.25 -12.76
CA LEU A 17 -6.99 0.91 -14.09
C LEU A 17 -6.23 2.07 -14.74
N ARG A 18 -6.68 3.32 -14.56
CA ARG A 18 -5.93 4.49 -15.04
C ARG A 18 -4.62 4.67 -14.30
N ALA A 19 -4.62 4.49 -12.97
CA ALA A 19 -3.40 4.57 -12.17
C ALA A 19 -2.36 3.54 -12.64
N VAL A 20 -2.79 2.29 -12.87
CA VAL A 20 -1.91 1.24 -13.42
C VAL A 20 -1.44 1.55 -14.84
N ALA A 21 -2.31 2.08 -15.71
CA ALA A 21 -1.96 2.37 -17.10
C ALA A 21 -1.03 3.58 -17.26
N ALA A 22 -1.05 4.51 -16.30
CA ALA A 22 -0.18 5.69 -16.25
C ALA A 22 1.12 5.44 -15.46
N ALA A 23 1.24 4.29 -14.80
CA ALA A 23 2.36 3.97 -13.94
C ALA A 23 3.67 3.83 -14.71
N ASP A 24 4.73 4.44 -14.18
CA ASP A 24 6.09 4.20 -14.64
C ASP A 24 6.57 2.81 -14.21
N ALA A 25 6.15 2.37 -13.02
CA ALA A 25 6.46 1.05 -12.49
C ALA A 25 5.35 0.53 -11.57
N ALA A 26 5.22 -0.80 -11.50
CA ALA A 26 4.32 -1.48 -10.58
C ALA A 26 4.99 -2.75 -10.03
N TYR A 27 4.96 -2.90 -8.72
CA TYR A 27 5.64 -3.95 -7.99
C TYR A 27 4.65 -4.76 -7.16
N VAL A 28 4.77 -6.08 -7.19
CA VAL A 28 3.88 -6.98 -6.46
C VAL A 28 4.27 -7.01 -4.99
N ALA A 29 3.32 -6.70 -4.12
CA ALA A 29 3.41 -6.87 -2.67
C ALA A 29 2.66 -8.13 -2.24
N GLN A 30 3.29 -8.97 -1.43
CA GLN A 30 2.68 -10.22 -0.93
C GLN A 30 3.03 -10.43 0.54
N GLY A 31 2.11 -11.07 1.27
CA GLY A 31 2.30 -11.34 2.69
C GLY A 31 1.17 -12.13 3.33
N GLU A 32 1.22 -12.20 4.65
CA GLU A 32 0.21 -12.87 5.49
C GLU A 32 -1.17 -12.22 5.37
N ILE A 33 -1.19 -10.92 5.06
CA ILE A 33 -2.40 -10.09 4.98
C ILE A 33 -3.04 -10.06 3.58
N GLY A 34 -2.46 -10.78 2.61
CA GLY A 34 -2.94 -10.83 1.23
C GLY A 34 -1.91 -10.39 0.20
N SER A 35 -2.38 -9.79 -0.89
CA SER A 35 -1.55 -9.29 -1.98
C SER A 35 -1.99 -7.90 -2.44
N GLY A 36 -1.04 -7.11 -2.92
CA GLY A 36 -1.29 -5.79 -3.48
C GLY A 36 -0.22 -5.40 -4.48
N TRP A 37 -0.25 -4.13 -4.87
CA TRP A 37 0.66 -3.50 -5.80
C TRP A 37 1.16 -2.20 -5.20
N VAL A 38 2.46 -1.98 -5.28
CA VAL A 38 3.09 -0.68 -5.07
C VAL A 38 3.31 -0.09 -6.44
N ILE A 39 2.71 1.07 -6.72
CA ILE A 39 2.67 1.69 -8.04
C ILE A 39 3.40 3.03 -7.96
N GLN A 40 4.27 3.30 -8.92
CA GLN A 40 4.96 4.58 -9.11
C GLN A 40 4.42 5.28 -10.36
N SER A 41 4.14 6.58 -10.24
CA SER A 41 3.73 7.45 -11.34
C SER A 41 4.34 8.83 -11.14
N GLY A 42 5.44 9.12 -11.83
CA GLY A 42 6.29 10.28 -11.59
C GLY A 42 6.86 10.26 -10.18
N ASP A 43 6.70 11.39 -9.48
CA ASP A 43 7.12 11.56 -8.08
C ASP A 43 6.04 11.09 -7.07
N GLU A 44 4.95 10.47 -7.57
CA GLU A 44 3.88 9.92 -6.73
C GLU A 44 4.01 8.40 -6.63
N ALA A 45 3.66 7.87 -5.46
CA ALA A 45 3.57 6.45 -5.24
C ALA A 45 2.27 6.11 -4.50
N MET A 46 1.72 4.92 -4.77
CA MET A 46 0.53 4.42 -4.08
C MET A 46 0.61 2.93 -3.83
N PHE A 47 -0.02 2.49 -2.76
CA PHE A 47 -0.30 1.10 -2.49
C PHE A 47 -1.74 0.78 -2.83
N MET A 48 -1.96 -0.27 -3.62
CA MET A 48 -3.28 -0.74 -4.01
C MET A 48 -3.44 -2.21 -3.65
N ALA A 49 -4.50 -2.56 -2.93
CA ALA A 49 -4.82 -3.93 -2.58
C ALA A 49 -6.33 -4.17 -2.62
N ASP A 50 -6.72 -5.43 -2.70
CA ASP A 50 -8.12 -5.84 -2.60
C ASP A 50 -8.23 -6.94 -1.55
N GLY A 51 -9.10 -6.72 -0.55
CA GLY A 51 -9.40 -7.70 0.49
C GLY A 51 -8.21 -8.02 1.40
N LEU A 52 -7.55 -6.99 1.95
CA LEU A 52 -6.55 -7.19 3.00
C LEU A 52 -7.18 -7.83 4.23
N ALA A 53 -6.37 -8.57 5.00
CA ALA A 53 -6.80 -9.10 6.28
C ALA A 53 -7.30 -7.98 7.21
N GLU A 54 -8.42 -8.22 7.88
CA GLU A 54 -9.04 -7.28 8.83
C GLU A 54 -8.11 -7.06 10.04
N LEU A 55 -7.99 -5.80 10.45
CA LEU A 55 -7.22 -5.39 11.62
C LEU A 55 -8.03 -5.56 12.91
N ALA A 56 -7.37 -5.93 14.01
CA ALA A 56 -8.05 -5.87 15.30
C ALA A 56 -8.31 -4.41 15.71
N ALA A 57 -9.29 -4.21 16.60
CA ALA A 57 -9.66 -2.87 17.04
C ALA A 57 -8.47 -2.11 17.63
N GLY A 58 -8.23 -0.89 17.11
CA GLY A 58 -7.13 -0.02 17.52
C GLY A 58 -5.79 -0.34 16.86
N GLN A 59 -5.76 -1.22 15.85
CA GLN A 59 -4.58 -1.44 15.02
C GLN A 59 -4.67 -0.68 13.70
N LEU A 60 -3.50 -0.46 13.10
CA LEU A 60 -3.31 0.06 11.76
C LEU A 60 -2.19 -0.72 11.06
N TYR A 61 -2.23 -0.73 9.74
CA TYR A 61 -1.06 -1.04 8.94
C TYR A 61 -0.20 0.21 8.82
N GLU A 62 1.09 0.07 9.07
CA GLU A 62 2.12 1.09 8.84
C GLU A 62 2.94 0.68 7.61
N PHE A 63 3.12 1.60 6.68
CA PHE A 63 3.87 1.38 5.46
C PHE A 63 5.28 1.92 5.59
N TRP A 64 6.24 1.18 5.06
CA TRP A 64 7.66 1.48 5.14
C TRP A 64 8.30 1.42 3.77
N LEU A 65 9.16 2.39 3.50
CA LEU A 65 10.11 2.35 2.39
C LEU A 65 11.50 2.13 2.98
N ILE A 66 12.19 1.11 2.48
CA ILE A 66 13.47 0.65 3.01
C ILE A 66 14.50 0.74 1.88
N ASP A 67 15.59 1.46 2.16
CA ASP A 67 16.71 1.61 1.22
C ASP A 67 17.64 0.38 1.20
N ALA A 68 18.65 0.43 0.33
CA ALA A 68 19.62 -0.66 0.17
C ALA A 68 20.51 -0.89 1.42
N ASP A 69 20.64 0.11 2.29
CA ASP A 69 21.39 0.04 3.54
C ASP A 69 20.54 -0.50 4.70
N GLY A 70 19.23 -0.70 4.47
CA GLY A 70 18.27 -1.19 5.45
C GLY A 70 17.66 -0.09 6.32
N ASN A 71 17.82 1.18 5.95
CA ASN A 71 17.16 2.27 6.65
C ASN A 71 15.69 2.30 6.25
N ALA A 72 14.80 2.10 7.23
CA ALA A 72 13.36 2.16 7.03
C ALA A 72 12.82 3.56 7.36
N VAL A 73 11.94 4.07 6.49
CA VAL A 73 11.24 5.34 6.67
C VAL A 73 9.74 5.09 6.54
N ALA A 74 8.96 5.63 7.47
CA ALA A 74 7.51 5.56 7.44
C ALA A 74 6.95 6.31 6.21
N ALA A 75 5.99 5.67 5.53
CA ALA A 75 5.48 6.06 4.23
C ALA A 75 3.95 6.12 4.16
N GLY A 76 3.25 5.83 5.26
CA GLY A 76 1.80 6.02 5.38
C GLY A 76 1.18 5.02 6.32
N THR A 77 -0.12 5.16 6.54
CA THR A 77 -0.89 4.25 7.40
C THR A 77 -2.23 3.88 6.77
N LEU A 78 -2.74 2.71 7.11
CA LEU A 78 -4.08 2.25 6.73
C LEU A 78 -4.78 1.57 7.90
N ALA A 79 -5.94 2.08 8.30
CA ALA A 79 -6.75 1.50 9.38
C ALA A 79 -8.04 0.83 8.88
N ASP A 80 -8.49 1.16 7.67
CA ASP A 80 -9.70 0.61 7.06
C ASP A 80 -9.30 -0.28 5.88
N THR A 81 -9.68 -1.55 5.94
CA THR A 81 -9.27 -2.58 4.98
C THR A 81 -10.43 -3.10 4.14
N ASP A 82 -11.60 -2.46 4.22
CA ASP A 82 -12.80 -2.92 3.54
C ASP A 82 -12.72 -2.69 2.02
N GLY A 83 -12.81 -3.79 1.26
CA GLY A 83 -12.88 -3.78 -0.20
C GLY A 83 -11.55 -3.44 -0.88
N VAL A 84 -11.63 -2.65 -1.95
CA VAL A 84 -10.45 -2.20 -2.70
C VAL A 84 -9.87 -0.98 -2.00
N THR A 85 -8.63 -1.11 -1.56
CA THR A 85 -7.88 -0.04 -0.91
C THR A 85 -6.91 0.58 -1.91
N VAL A 86 -6.94 1.91 -2.03
CA VAL A 86 -5.93 2.70 -2.72
C VAL A 86 -5.40 3.75 -1.75
N VAL A 87 -4.12 3.65 -1.38
CA VAL A 87 -3.48 4.56 -0.42
C VAL A 87 -2.31 5.26 -1.09
N PRO A 88 -2.36 6.58 -1.28
CA PRO A 88 -1.18 7.36 -1.64
C PRO A 88 -0.11 7.21 -0.56
N LEU A 89 1.11 6.91 -0.97
CA LEU A 89 2.24 6.94 -0.06
C LEU A 89 2.64 8.40 0.19
N GLU A 90 3.11 8.68 1.39
CA GLU A 90 3.54 10.02 1.80
C GLU A 90 4.86 10.44 1.15
N ARG A 91 5.53 9.52 0.46
CA ARG A 91 6.85 9.66 -0.14
C ARG A 91 6.92 8.93 -1.48
N PRO A 92 7.71 9.42 -2.44
CA PRO A 92 8.06 8.66 -3.64
C PRO A 92 8.83 7.39 -3.28
N LEU A 93 8.92 6.46 -4.23
CA LEU A 93 9.72 5.23 -4.06
C LEU A 93 11.23 5.46 -4.23
N ASP A 94 11.66 6.69 -4.51
CA ASP A 94 13.06 7.02 -4.79
C ASP A 94 13.99 6.48 -3.69
N ASP A 95 15.09 5.86 -4.12
CA ASP A 95 16.12 5.19 -3.30
C ASP A 95 15.65 3.96 -2.49
N ALA A 96 14.34 3.66 -2.47
CA ALA A 96 13.81 2.49 -1.78
C ALA A 96 13.97 1.23 -2.65
N VAL A 97 14.43 0.14 -2.03
CA VAL A 97 14.54 -1.18 -2.68
C VAL A 97 13.50 -2.17 -2.15
N THR A 98 12.91 -1.89 -0.99
CA THR A 98 11.87 -2.69 -0.37
C THR A 98 10.73 -1.82 0.15
N PHE A 99 9.50 -2.21 -0.17
CA PHE A 99 8.30 -1.75 0.54
C PHE A 99 7.92 -2.81 1.57
N ALA A 100 7.54 -2.40 2.77
CA ALA A 100 7.10 -3.30 3.83
C ALA A 100 5.86 -2.75 4.55
N VAL A 101 5.06 -3.67 5.09
CA VAL A 101 3.89 -3.34 5.92
C VAL A 101 4.05 -4.01 7.27
N THR A 102 3.87 -3.26 8.35
CA THR A 102 3.77 -3.80 9.72
C THR A 102 2.39 -3.52 10.30
N VAL A 103 2.02 -4.25 11.36
CA VAL A 103 0.83 -3.95 12.14
C VAL A 103 1.26 -3.20 13.38
N GLU A 104 0.70 -2.01 13.60
CA GLU A 104 0.99 -1.15 14.74
C GLU A 104 -0.30 -0.76 15.47
N THR A 105 -0.18 -0.24 16.69
CA THR A 105 -1.33 0.33 17.43
C THR A 105 -1.47 1.84 17.22
N GLU A 106 -0.43 2.48 16.71
CA GLU A 106 -0.36 3.90 16.38
C GLU A 106 0.79 4.13 15.40
N ARG A 107 0.87 5.33 14.83
CA ARG A 107 1.98 5.65 13.93
C ARG A 107 3.30 5.72 14.69
N VAL A 108 4.33 5.07 14.15
CA VAL A 108 5.66 5.01 14.75
C VAL A 108 6.74 5.46 13.75
N GLU A 109 7.82 6.05 14.25
CA GLU A 109 8.99 6.41 13.45
C GLU A 109 9.94 5.22 13.22
N GLN A 110 9.78 4.16 14.02
CA GLN A 110 10.52 2.91 13.89
C GLN A 110 9.65 1.75 14.40
N SER A 111 9.45 0.72 13.57
CA SER A 111 8.77 -0.50 13.98
C SER A 111 9.72 -1.48 14.67
N GLN A 112 9.21 -2.17 15.71
CA GLN A 112 9.84 -3.36 16.30
C GLN A 112 9.18 -4.66 15.82
N ASN A 113 8.15 -4.56 14.99
CA ASN A 113 7.37 -5.68 14.49
C ASN A 113 7.97 -6.22 13.19
N ALA A 114 7.80 -7.52 12.98
CA ALA A 114 8.15 -8.12 11.70
C ALA A 114 7.18 -7.65 10.61
N PRO A 115 7.65 -7.45 9.36
CA PRO A 115 6.78 -7.17 8.24
C PRO A 115 5.78 -8.31 8.01
N VAL A 116 4.51 -7.96 7.83
CA VAL A 116 3.42 -8.89 7.47
C VAL A 116 3.17 -8.93 5.96
N MET A 117 3.77 -8.00 5.21
CA MET A 117 3.79 -7.95 3.74
C MET A 117 5.04 -7.20 3.27
N VAL A 118 5.58 -7.63 2.13
CA VAL A 118 6.74 -7.00 1.49
C VAL A 118 6.59 -6.94 -0.03
N ALA A 119 7.25 -5.97 -0.66
CA ALA A 119 7.49 -5.92 -2.10
C ALA A 119 8.94 -5.53 -2.37
N ALA A 120 9.55 -6.15 -3.38
CA ALA A 120 10.81 -5.67 -3.95
C ALA A 120 10.50 -4.57 -4.98
N ILE A 121 11.01 -3.36 -4.76
CA ILE A 121 10.71 -2.15 -5.54
C ILE A 121 11.93 -1.60 -6.31
N GLY A 122 13.11 -2.21 -6.14
CA GLY A 122 14.31 -1.89 -6.91
C GLY A 122 14.82 -3.09 -7.72
N ALA A 123 15.06 -2.89 -9.02
CA ALA A 123 15.82 -3.78 -9.89
C ALA A 123 16.85 -2.97 -10.70
#